data_AF-A0A928YX77-F1
#
_entry.id   AF-A0A928YX77-F1
#
_cell.length_a   1.000
_cell.length_b   1.000
_cell.length_c   1.000
_cell.angle_alpha   90.00
_cell.angle_beta   90.00
_cell.angle_gamma   90.00
#
_symmetry.space_group_name_H-M   'P 1'
#
loop_
_entity.id
_entity.type
_entity.pdbx_description
1 polymer ?
#
loop_
_entity_poly.entity_id
_entity_poly.type
_entity_poly.pdbx_seq_one_letter_code
_entity_poly.pdbx_strand_id
1 'polypeptide(L)'
;MIDLLTFTCIGVGLVFWFWGTPSLLGTRSVLFKIHNLSVSDTLGSIAIIFGLLLQRPRELPLLILAILSLALWNTMLGYVLANCSSRQIVANREIVRRSVDG
;
A
#
# COMPACT_ATOMS: atom_id res chain seq x y z
N MET A 1 27.77 -14.72 -1.81
CA MET A 1 27.36 -13.94 -0.62
C MET A 1 26.21 -12.99 -0.95
N ILE A 2 26.26 -12.29 -2.09
CA ILE A 2 25.19 -11.41 -2.57
C ILE A 2 23.88 -12.20 -2.78
N ASP A 3 23.96 -13.44 -3.29
CA ASP A 3 22.81 -14.32 -3.49
C ASP A 3 22.05 -14.62 -2.19
N LEU A 4 22.76 -14.81 -1.07
CA LEU A 4 22.15 -15.06 0.23
C LEU A 4 21.36 -13.82 0.69
N LEU A 5 21.93 -12.63 0.48
CA LEU A 5 21.29 -11.38 0.87
C LEU A 5 20.04 -11.11 0.00
N THR A 6 20.13 -11.41 -1.30
CA THR A 6 18.99 -11.34 -2.22
C THR A 6 17.90 -12.35 -1.84
N PHE A 7 18.24 -13.61 -1.56
CA PHE A 7 17.26 -14.62 -1.14
C PHE A 7 16.58 -14.23 0.17
N THR A 8 17.33 -13.65 1.11
CA THR A 8 16.78 -13.13 2.37
C THR A 8 15.83 -11.96 2.12
N CYS A 9 16.19 -11.00 1.25
CA CYS A 9 15.33 -9.86 0.90
C CYS A 9 14.03 -10.31 0.22
N ILE A 10 14.12 -11.27 -0.71
CA ILE A 10 12.95 -11.85 -1.38
C ILE A 10 12.08 -12.60 -0.37
N GLY A 11 12.68 -13.39 0.52
CA GLY A 11 11.97 -14.09 1.59
C GLY A 11 11.24 -13.14 2.54
N VAL A 12 11.89 -12.05 2.96
CA VAL A 12 11.27 -11.00 3.79
C VAL A 12 10.14 -10.31 3.03
N GLY A 13 10.32 -10.00 1.74
CA GLY A 13 9.28 -9.42 0.91
C GLY A 13 8.04 -10.31 0.78
N LEU A 14 8.24 -11.63 0.63
CA LEU A 14 7.18 -12.63 0.67
C LEU A 14 6.46 -12.66 2.02
N VAL A 15 7.19 -12.62 3.14
CA VAL A 15 6.61 -12.56 4.49
C VAL A 15 5.74 -11.31 4.65
N PHE A 16 6.20 -10.16 4.15
CA PHE A 16 5.39 -8.92 4.14
C PHE A 16 4.13 -9.05 3.28
N TRP A 17 4.20 -9.77 2.17
CA TRP A 17 3.03 -10.05 1.35
C TRP A 17 1.99 -10.89 2.11
N PHE A 18 2.45 -11.96 2.78
CA PHE A 18 1.59 -12.82 3.60
C PHE A 18 1.09 -12.14 4.88
N TRP A 19 1.84 -11.17 5.45
CA TRP A 19 1.39 -10.37 6.60
C TRP A 19 0.23 -9.43 6.25
N GLY A 20 0.09 -9.04 4.99
CA GLY A 20 -1.03 -8.21 4.52
C GLY A 20 -2.35 -8.97 4.49
N THR A 21 -2.31 -10.28 4.24
CA THR A 21 -3.49 -11.15 4.11
C THR A 21 -4.36 -11.22 5.38
N PRO A 22 -3.83 -11.39 6.61
CA PRO A 22 -4.63 -11.39 7.82
C PRO A 22 -5.26 -10.02 8.15
N SER A 23 -4.71 -8.91 7.63
CA SER A 23 -5.37 -7.60 7.74
C SER A 23 -6.73 -7.58 7.02
N LEU A 24 -6.95 -8.50 6.07
CA LEU A 24 -8.22 -8.67 5.37
C LEU A 24 -9.27 -9.48 6.17
N LEU A 25 -8.91 -10.11 7.29
CA LEU A 25 -9.84 -10.92 8.10
C LEU A 25 -10.49 -10.13 9.25
N GLY A 26 -10.05 -8.90 9.53
CA GLY A 26 -10.61 -8.05 10.60
C GLY A 26 -11.93 -7.35 10.25
N THR A 27 -12.75 -7.09 11.27
CA THR A 27 -14.03 -6.33 11.23
C THR A 27 -13.85 -4.81 11.17
N ARG A 28 -12.63 -4.32 10.93
CA ARG A 28 -12.31 -2.88 10.83
C ARG A 28 -12.83 -2.28 9.52
N SER A 29 -12.93 -0.95 9.47
CA SER A 29 -13.44 -0.19 8.32
C SER A 29 -12.70 -0.56 7.03
N VAL A 30 -13.44 -0.54 5.91
CA VAL A 30 -12.93 -0.90 4.58
C VAL A 30 -11.68 -0.06 4.20
N LEU A 31 -11.65 1.20 4.59
CA LEU A 31 -10.54 2.11 4.33
C LEU A 31 -9.24 1.68 5.07
N PHE A 32 -9.35 1.24 6.32
CA PHE A 32 -8.23 0.73 7.11
C PHE A 32 -7.70 -0.59 6.54
N LYS A 33 -8.60 -1.42 6.01
CA LYS A 33 -8.30 -2.68 5.33
C LYS A 33 -7.46 -2.46 4.07
N ILE A 34 -7.91 -1.56 3.21
CA ILE A 34 -7.22 -1.23 1.96
C ILE A 34 -5.88 -0.54 2.24
N HIS A 35 -5.82 0.33 3.25
CA HIS A 35 -4.56 0.99 3.63
C HIS A 35 -3.51 -0.02 4.11
N ASN A 36 -3.85 -0.95 5.01
CA ASN A 36 -2.90 -1.96 5.44
C ASN A 36 -2.49 -2.91 4.30
N LEU A 37 -3.43 -3.30 3.44
CA LEU A 37 -3.13 -4.14 2.28
C LEU A 37 -2.15 -3.44 1.33
N SER A 38 -2.41 -2.16 1.05
CA SER A 38 -1.58 -1.28 0.22
C SER A 38 -0.18 -1.09 0.82
N VAL A 39 -0.05 -0.85 2.13
CA VAL A 39 1.26 -0.73 2.81
C VAL A 39 2.05 -2.04 2.71
N SER A 40 1.40 -3.18 3.00
CA SER A 40 2.03 -4.50 2.92
C SER A 40 2.54 -4.82 1.52
N ASP A 41 1.74 -4.49 0.50
CA ASP A 41 2.09 -4.69 -0.90
C ASP A 41 3.28 -3.82 -1.34
N THR A 42 3.31 -2.53 -0.97
CA THR A 42 4.48 -1.69 -1.25
C THR A 42 5.73 -2.14 -0.54
N LEU A 43 5.64 -2.46 0.75
CA LEU A 43 6.84 -2.80 1.53
C LEU A 43 7.42 -4.15 1.06
N GLY A 44 6.54 -5.11 0.76
CA GLY A 44 6.91 -6.40 0.18
C GLY A 44 7.56 -6.25 -1.20
N SER A 45 6.94 -5.49 -2.09
CA SER A 45 7.47 -5.23 -3.42
C SER A 45 8.80 -4.46 -3.40
N ILE A 46 8.95 -3.46 -2.52
CA ILE A 46 10.21 -2.73 -2.34
C ILE A 46 11.31 -3.67 -1.84
N ALA A 47 11.02 -4.57 -0.88
CA ALA A 47 12.00 -5.54 -0.38
C ALA A 47 12.47 -6.52 -1.48
N ILE A 48 11.54 -6.99 -2.32
CA ILE A 48 11.87 -7.87 -3.47
C ILE A 48 12.72 -7.11 -4.49
N ILE A 49 12.30 -5.89 -4.86
CA ILE A 49 13.02 -5.06 -5.82
C ILE A 49 14.42 -4.71 -5.28
N PHE A 50 14.55 -4.40 -3.99
CA PHE A 50 15.84 -4.12 -3.35
C PHE A 50 16.76 -5.35 -3.34
N GLY A 51 16.21 -6.54 -3.10
CA GLY A 51 16.95 -7.79 -3.26
C GLY A 51 17.48 -8.00 -4.68
N LEU A 52 16.66 -7.71 -5.70
CA LEU A 52 17.07 -7.77 -7.10
C LEU A 52 18.09 -6.67 -7.47
N LEU A 53 17.96 -5.49 -6.85
CA LEU A 53 18.86 -4.34 -7.04
C LEU A 53 20.30 -4.73 -6.71
N LEU A 54 20.48 -5.46 -5.61
CA LEU A 54 21.78 -5.98 -5.17
C LEU A 54 22.34 -7.03 -6.13
N GLN A 55 21.49 -7.86 -6.73
CA GLN A 55 21.89 -8.94 -7.64
C GLN A 55 22.29 -8.41 -9.04
N ARG A 56 21.59 -7.39 -9.55
CA ARG A 56 21.72 -6.91 -10.93
C ARG A 56 21.90 -5.38 -10.97
N PRO A 57 23.08 -4.85 -10.60
CA PRO A 57 23.34 -3.42 -10.59
C PRO A 57 23.30 -2.77 -11.98
N ARG A 58 23.31 -3.55 -13.07
CA ARG A 58 23.22 -3.02 -14.44
C ARG A 58 21.84 -2.45 -14.78
N GLU A 59 20.79 -2.94 -14.13
CA GLU A 59 19.39 -2.51 -14.36
C GLU A 59 18.89 -1.57 -13.25
N LEU A 60 19.80 -1.04 -12.43
CA LEU A 60 19.55 -0.10 -11.33
C LEU A 60 18.55 1.02 -11.66
N PRO A 61 18.71 1.80 -12.76
CA PRO A 61 17.80 2.90 -13.06
C PRO A 61 16.37 2.44 -13.30
N LEU A 62 16.19 1.25 -13.89
CA LEU A 62 14.86 0.68 -14.15
C LEU A 62 14.17 0.23 -12.87
N LEU A 63 14.93 -0.37 -11.93
CA LEU A 63 14.42 -0.77 -10.63
C LEU A 63 14.08 0.40 -9.71
N ILE A 64 14.90 1.45 -9.73
CA ILE A 64 14.61 2.69 -9.01
C ILE A 64 13.32 3.32 -9.55
N LEU A 65 13.16 3.33 -10.88
CA LEU A 65 11.93 3.81 -11.51
C LEU A 65 10.70 2.98 -11.07
N ALA A 66 10.85 1.65 -10.94
CA ALA A 66 9.80 0.78 -10.45
C ALA A 66 9.41 1.12 -8.99
N ILE A 67 10.38 1.33 -8.09
CA ILE A 67 10.12 1.75 -6.70
C ILE A 67 9.41 3.11 -6.68
N LEU A 68 9.88 4.07 -7.49
CA LEU A 68 9.32 5.42 -7.54
C LEU A 68 7.88 5.40 -8.04
N SER A 69 7.61 4.65 -9.11
CA SER A 69 6.28 4.47 -9.68
C SER A 69 5.34 3.82 -8.66
N LEU A 70 5.80 2.78 -7.97
CA LEU A 70 5.03 2.08 -6.94
C LEU A 70 4.70 3.03 -5.77
N ALA A 71 5.67 3.81 -5.29
CA ALA A 71 5.48 4.75 -4.19
C ALA A 71 4.50 5.89 -4.55
N LEU A 72 4.60 6.42 -5.77
CA LEU A 72 3.69 7.46 -6.27
C LEU A 72 2.26 6.96 -6.41
N TRP A 73 2.08 5.74 -6.95
CA TRP A 73 0.75 5.18 -7.11
C TRP A 73 0.09 4.89 -5.75
N ASN A 74 0.85 4.38 -4.78
CA ASN A 74 0.31 4.04 -3.47
C ASN A 74 -0.13 5.27 -2.67
N THR A 75 0.57 6.40 -2.81
CA THR A 75 0.17 7.67 -2.20
C THR A 75 -1.07 8.29 -2.87
N MET A 76 -1.16 8.23 -4.20
CA MET A 76 -2.33 8.70 -4.95
C MET A 76 -3.60 7.91 -4.59
N LEU A 77 -3.51 6.58 -4.47
CA LEU A 77 -4.63 5.74 -4.05
C LEU A 77 -5.14 6.13 -2.65
N GLY A 78 -4.23 6.38 -1.71
CA GLY A 78 -4.59 6.83 -0.36
C GLY A 78 -5.31 8.18 -0.35
N TYR A 79 -4.83 9.14 -1.15
CA TYR A 79 -5.44 10.47 -1.26
C TYR A 79 -6.87 10.42 -1.83
N VAL A 80 -7.07 9.65 -2.91
CA VAL A 80 -8.40 9.50 -3.54
C VAL A 80 -9.39 8.86 -2.57
N LEU A 81 -8.99 7.80 -1.86
CA LEU A 81 -9.85 7.13 -0.87
C LEU A 81 -10.23 8.08 0.29
N ALA A 82 -9.29 8.88 0.79
CA ALA A 82 -9.56 9.86 1.84
C ALA A 82 -10.54 10.95 1.37
N ASN A 83 -10.43 11.39 0.12
CA ASN A 83 -11.31 12.41 -0.44
C ASN A 83 -12.74 11.87 -0.70
N CYS A 84 -12.87 10.64 -1.22
CA CYS A 84 -14.17 9.99 -1.43
C CYS A 84 -14.91 9.75 -0.11
N SER A 85 -14.22 9.30 0.94
CA SER A 85 -14.83 9.07 2.25
C SER A 85 -15.24 10.36 2.97
N SER A 86 -14.42 11.42 2.87
CA SER A 86 -14.73 12.72 3.47
C SER A 86 -15.97 13.36 2.83
N ARG A 87 -16.11 13.27 1.49
CA ARG A 87 -17.31 13.77 0.79
C ARG A 87 -18.59 13.08 1.25
N GLN A 88 -18.55 11.77 1.49
CA GLN A 88 -19.73 11.03 1.94
C GLN A 88 -20.17 11.41 3.36
N ILE A 89 -19.23 11.71 4.26
CA ILE A 89 -19.54 12.17 5.62
C ILE A 89 -20.20 13.55 5.61
N VAL A 90 -19.70 14.48 4.79
CA VAL A 90 -20.26 15.84 4.67
C VAL A 90 -21.67 15.81 4.07
N ALA A 91 -21.86 15.06 2.99
CA ALA A 91 -23.17 14.93 2.35
C ALA A 91 -24.22 14.31 3.29
N ASN A 92 -23.85 13.29 4.07
CA ASN A 92 -24.77 12.66 5.03
C ASN A 92 -25.15 13.64 6.17
N ARG A 93 -24.21 14.46 6.64
CA ARG A 93 -24.48 15.47 7.69
C ARG A 93 -25.46 16.55 7.24
N GLU A 94 -25.41 16.99 5.99
CA GLU A 94 -26.35 17.99 5.46
C GLU A 94 -27.78 17.46 5.35
N ILE A 95 -27.95 16.20 4.94
CA ILE A 95 -29.25 15.53 4.89
C ILE A 95 -29.85 15.40 6.29
N VAL A 96 -29.05 14.96 7.28
CA VAL A 96 -29.50 14.86 8.67
C VAL A 96 -29.91 16.22 9.23
N ARG A 97 -29.12 17.28 9.01
CA ARG A 97 -29.48 18.65 9.43
C ARG A 97 -30.82 19.10 8.84
N ARG A 98 -31.03 18.91 7.53
CA ARG A 98 -32.29 19.28 6.86
C ARG A 98 -33.51 18.51 7.39
N SER A 99 -33.34 17.30 7.95
CA SER A 99 -34.44 16.54 8.55
C SER A 99 -34.78 16.96 9.98
N VAL A 100 -33.89 17.68 10.66
CA VAL A 100 -34.11 18.17 12.03
C VAL A 100 -34.74 19.57 12.02
N ASP A 101 -34.48 20.35 10.97
CA ASP A 101 -34.96 21.73 10.83
C ASP A 101 -36.35 21.85 10.14
N GLY A 102 -37.02 20.74 9.83
CA GLY A 102 -38.34 20.70 9.17
C GLY A 102 -39.33 19.80 9.91
#